data_AF-A0AAQ0LW62-F1
#
_entry.id   AF-A0AAQ0LW62-F1
#
_cell.length_a   1.000
_cell.length_b   1.000
_cell.length_c   1.000
_cell.angle_alpha   90.00
_cell.angle_beta   90.00
_cell.angle_gamma   90.00
#
_symmetry.space_group_name_H-M   'P 1'
#
loop_
_entity.id
_entity.type
_entity.pdbx_description
1 polymer ?
#
loop_
_entity_poly.entity_id
_entity_poly.type
_entity_poly.pdbx_seq_one_letter_code
_entity_poly.pdbx_strand_id
1 'polypeptide(L)' 'MNYNSVIIYKEIEIDISVSETKLFDLQHQITIEKAKKHTNLSKLGKLRYELYKEHEHYCNLYLMKHECLSEQAII' A
#
# COMPACT_ATOMS: atom_id res chain seq x y z
N MET A 1 -7.39 -24.21 15.94
CA MET A 1 -6.83 -23.07 15.19
C MET A 1 -6.05 -23.58 13.99
N ASN A 2 -6.33 -23.09 12.78
CA ASN A 2 -5.62 -23.49 11.57
C ASN A 2 -4.32 -22.67 11.47
N TYR A 3 -3.16 -23.28 11.76
CA TYR A 3 -1.87 -22.57 11.82
C TYR A 3 -1.52 -21.82 10.52
N ASN A 4 -2.08 -22.23 9.38
CA ASN A 4 -1.88 -21.57 8.10
C ASN A 4 -2.52 -20.18 8.03
N SER A 5 -3.70 -19.96 8.63
CA SER A 5 -4.35 -18.64 8.58
C SER A 5 -3.61 -17.59 9.42
N VAL A 6 -2.94 -18.01 10.49
CA VAL A 6 -2.11 -17.12 11.33
C VAL A 6 -0.82 -16.67 10.61
N ILE A 7 -0.21 -17.56 9.83
CA ILE A 7 0.99 -17.24 9.04
C ILE A 7 0.63 -16.24 7.94
N ILE A 8 -0.44 -16.52 7.17
CA ILE A 8 -0.93 -15.66 6.11
C ILE A 8 -1.29 -14.26 6.64
N TYR A 9 -1.93 -14.19 7.80
CA TYR A 9 -2.26 -12.90 8.43
C TYR A 9 -1.02 -12.05 8.72
N LYS A 10 0.04 -12.65 9.27
CA LYS A 10 1.30 -11.92 9.55
C LYS A 10 2.02 -11.46 8.29
N GLU A 11 2.01 -12.28 7.24
CA GLU A 11 2.58 -11.89 5.94
C GLU A 11 1.85 -10.68 5.36
N ILE A 12 0.51 -10.69 5.38
CA ILE A 12 -0.31 -9.55 4.94
C ILE A 12 -0.03 -8.30 5.78
N GLU A 13 0.17 -8.41 7.09
CA GLU A 13 0.52 -7.25 7.93
C GLU A 13 1.87 -6.63 7.56
N ILE A 14 2.86 -7.45 7.24
CA ILE A 14 4.17 -6.97 6.79
C ILE A 14 4.02 -6.25 5.45
N ASP A 15 3.31 -6.86 4.49
CA ASP A 15 3.11 -6.28 3.16
C ASP A 15 2.34 -4.95 3.20
N ILE A 16 1.34 -4.84 4.08
CA ILE A 16 0.63 -3.58 4.34
C ILE A 16 1.61 -2.49 4.81
N SER A 17 2.47 -2.81 5.78
CA SER A 17 3.44 -1.85 6.33
C SER A 17 4.44 -1.37 5.27
N VAL A 18 4.90 -2.28 4.40
CA VAL A 18 5.77 -1.96 3.27
C VAL A 18 5.05 -1.04 2.27
N SER A 19 3.81 -1.39 1.91
CA SER A 19 3.00 -0.60 0.97
C SER A 19 2.69 0.81 1.51
N GLU A 20 2.36 0.93 2.79
CA GLU A 20 2.12 2.21 3.47
C GLU A 20 3.35 3.12 3.41
N THR A 21 4.54 2.57 3.71
CA THR A 21 5.81 3.31 3.62
C THR A 21 6.02 3.85 2.20
N LYS A 22 5.78 3.01 1.19
CA LYS A 22 5.93 3.39 -0.21
C LYS A 22 4.92 4.46 -0.66
N LEU A 23 3.69 4.42 -0.14
CA LEU A 23 2.70 5.48 -0.38
C LEU A 23 3.20 6.84 0.13
N PHE A 24 3.72 6.89 1.36
CA PHE A 24 4.27 8.12 1.92
C PHE A 24 5.46 8.64 1.10
N ASP A 25 6.37 7.76 0.69
CA ASP A 25 7.51 8.14 -0.15
C ASP A 25 7.08 8.72 -1.50
N LEU A 26 6.09 8.10 -2.16
CA LEU A 26 5.56 8.59 -3.43
C LEU A 26 4.88 9.96 -3.26
N GLN A 27 4.08 10.13 -2.21
CA GLN A 27 3.46 11.43 -1.89
C GLN A 27 4.51 12.51 -1.61
N HIS A 28 5.58 12.16 -0.89
CA HIS A 28 6.68 13.05 -0.59
C HIS A 28 7.42 13.48 -1.87
N GLN A 29 7.76 12.52 -2.74
CA GLN A 29 8.42 12.80 -4.02
C GLN A 29 7.56 13.68 -4.94
N ILE A 30 6.25 13.45 -4.98
CA ILE A 30 5.30 14.31 -5.71
C ILE A 30 5.33 15.74 -5.16
N THR A 31 5.36 15.88 -3.84
CA THR A 31 5.41 17.19 -3.16
C THR A 31 6.70 17.93 -3.49
N ILE A 32 7.85 17.25 -3.42
CA ILE A 32 9.15 17.82 -3.83
C ILE A 32 9.10 18.27 -5.29
N GLU A 33 8.62 17.43 -6.20
CA GLU A 33 8.61 17.74 -7.64
C GLU A 33 7.70 18.94 -7.96
N LYS A 34 6.56 19.05 -7.29
CA LYS A 34 5.66 20.22 -7.38
C LYS A 34 6.28 21.51 -6.85
N ALA A 35 7.11 21.41 -5.82
CA ALA A 35 7.75 22.58 -5.20
C ALA A 35 8.93 23.16 -6.02
N LYS A 36 9.40 22.45 -7.05
CA LYS A 36 10.47 22.94 -7.92
C LYS A 36 10.02 24.15 -8.73
N LYS A 37 10.94 25.12 -8.91
CA LYS A 37 10.75 26.31 -9.76
C LYS A 37 10.32 25.95 -11.20
N HIS A 38 10.80 24.82 -11.71
CA HIS A 38 10.36 24.23 -12.98
C HIS A 38 9.94 22.77 -12.73
N THR A 39 8.63 22.53 -12.68
CA THR A 39 8.07 21.20 -12.46
C THR A 39 8.25 20.30 -13.68
N ASN A 40 8.80 19.09 -13.50
CA ASN A 40 8.83 18.10 -14.56
C ASN A 40 7.49 17.35 -14.64
N LEU A 41 6.63 17.73 -15.57
CA LEU A 41 5.28 17.15 -15.74
C LEU A 41 5.30 15.66 -16.09
N SER A 42 6.29 15.20 -16.87
CA SER A 42 6.42 13.78 -17.23
C SER A 42 6.75 12.94 -16.00
N LYS A 43 7.73 13.38 -15.20
CA LYS A 43 8.07 12.73 -13.93
C LYS A 43 6.89 12.77 -12.95
N LEU A 44 6.21 13.91 -12.84
CA LEU A 44 5.04 14.06 -11.97
C LEU A 44 3.91 13.12 -12.38
N GLY A 45 3.68 12.93 -13.68
CA GLY A 45 2.70 11.97 -14.21
C GLY A 45 3.04 10.53 -13.82
N LYS A 46 4.31 10.13 -13.98
CA LYS A 46 4.80 8.80 -13.55
C LYS A 46 4.61 8.57 -12.05
N LEU A 47 5.03 9.52 -11.22
CA LEU A 47 4.90 9.42 -9.77
C LEU A 47 3.42 9.30 -9.33
N ARG A 48 2.51 10.05 -9.98
CA ARG A 48 1.07 9.94 -9.70
C ARG A 48 0.49 8.59 -10.10
N TYR A 49 0.93 8.05 -11.22
CA TYR A 49 0.50 6.73 -11.68
C TYR A 49 0.99 5.61 -10.74
N GLU A 50 2.24 5.68 -10.31
CA GLU A 50 2.80 4.75 -9.33
C GLU A 50 2.07 4.85 -7.99
N LEU A 51 1.78 6.07 -7.51
CA LEU A 51 1.00 6.28 -6.29
C LEU A 51 -0.39 5.65 -6.39
N TYR A 52 -1.08 5.82 -7.52
CA TYR A 52 -2.38 5.21 -7.75
C TYR A 52 -2.32 3.67 -7.68
N LYS A 53 -1.33 3.06 -8.37
CA LYS A 53 -1.15 1.61 -8.35
C LYS A 53 -0.84 1.07 -6.96
N GLU A 54 0.04 1.75 -6.23
CA GLU A 54 0.39 1.33 -4.88
C GLU A 54 -0.82 1.44 -3.94
N HIS A 55 -1.64 2.47 -4.11
CA HIS A 55 -2.86 2.65 -3.32
C HIS A 55 -3.87 1.53 -3.59
N GLU A 56 -4.06 1.14 -4.85
CA GLU A 56 -4.92 0.01 -5.20
C GLU A 56 -4.40 -1.29 -4.58
N HIS A 57 -3.09 -1.52 -4.62
CA HIS A 57 -2.46 -2.67 -3.97
C HIS A 57 -2.68 -2.69 -2.45
N TYR A 58 -2.45 -1.56 -1.78
CA TYR A 58 -2.69 -1.40 -0.35
C TYR A 58 -4.14 -1.71 0.04
N CYS A 59 -5.11 -1.19 -0.72
CA CYS A 59 -6.53 -1.47 -0.49
C CYS A 59 -6.85 -2.97 -0.59
N ASN A 60 -6.28 -3.65 -1.59
CA ASN A 60 -6.47 -5.10 -1.74
C ASN A 60 -5.89 -5.88 -0.55
N LEU A 61 -4.68 -5.52 -0.08
CA LEU A 61 -4.10 -6.13 1.11
C LEU A 61 -4.96 -5.90 2.36
N TYR A 62 -5.51 -4.69 2.52
CA TYR A 62 -6.42 -4.37 3.62
C TYR A 62 -7.70 -5.21 3.60
N LEU A 63 -8.31 -5.40 2.42
CA LEU A 63 -9.48 -6.27 2.26
C LEU A 63 -9.15 -7.71 2.65
N MET A 64 -8.04 -8.26 2.14
CA MET A 64 -7.58 -9.61 2.46
C MET A 64 -7.35 -9.79 3.97
N LYS A 65 -6.79 -8.77 4.64
CA LYS A 65 -6.62 -8.77 6.11
C LYS A 65 -7.95 -8.93 6.84
N HIS A 66 -8.98 -8.18 6.42
CA HIS A 66 -10.31 -8.23 7.03
C HIS A 66 -11.03 -9.57 6.77
N GLU A 67 -10.93 -10.09 5.55
CA GLU A 67 -11.47 -11.41 5.20
C GLU A 67 -10.85 -12.50 6.08
N CYS A 68 -9.52 -12.48 6.26
CA CYS A 68 -8.82 -13.43 7.12
C CYS A 68 -9.25 -13.34 8.60
N LEU A 69 -9.49 -12.13 9.12
CA LEU A 69 -10.02 -11.94 10.49
C LEU A 69 -11.44 -12.50 10.65
N SER A 70 -12.28 -12.35 9.62
CA SER A 70 -13.66 -12.86 9.66
C SER A 70 -13.71 -14.39 9.68
N GLU A 71 -12.81 -15.07 8.95
CA GLU A 71 -12.68 -16.52 8.98
C GLU A 71 -12.16 -17.06 10.32
N GLN A 72 -11.31 -16.29 11.00
CA GLN A 72 -10.81 -16.64 12.34
C GLN A 72 -11.89 -16.49 13.43
N ALA A 73 -12.85 -15.58 13.27
CA ALA A 73 -13.93 -15.35 14.24
C ALA A 73 -15.04 -16.43 14.21
N ILE A 74 -15.07 -17.27 13.16
CA ILE A 74 -16.06 -18.35 12.97
C ILE A 74 -15.58 -19.69 13.60
N ILE A 75 -14.35 -19.75 14.11
CA ILE A 75 -13.72 -20.93 14.77
C ILE A 75 -13.71 -20.75 16.29
#